data_AF-A0A382UKA2-F1
#
_entry.id   AF-A0A382UKA2-F1
#
_cell.length_a   1.000
_cell.length_b   1.000
_cell.length_c   1.000
_cell.angle_alpha   90.00
_cell.angle_beta   90.00
_cell.angle_gamma   90.00
#
_symmetry.space_group_name_H-M   'P 1'
#
loop_
_entity.id
_entity.type
_entity.pdbx_description
1 polymer ?
#
loop_
_entity_poly.entity_id
_entity_poly.type
_entity_poly.pdbx_seq_one_letter_code
_entity_poly.pdbx_strand_id
1 'polypeptide(L)'
;MPGTENYKSITIVGVGLIGGSLAMALRKSGFEGRIRGVSRPEPLEEAIGKGLIDEGFDYQQLGEAVSGSQLVVLATPISRIVELIAELGAV
;
A
#
# COMPACT_ATOMS: atom_id res chain seq x y z
N MET A 1 -14.34 -8.58 5.29
CA MET A 1 -14.55 -8.73 3.84
C MET A 1 -14.30 -10.21 3.52
N PRO A 2 -15.32 -11.00 3.12
CA PRO A 2 -15.12 -12.43 2.87
C PRO A 2 -14.06 -12.61 1.76
N GLY A 3 -13.05 -13.46 2.01
CA GLY A 3 -11.95 -13.72 1.07
C GLY A 3 -10.59 -13.07 1.42
N THR A 4 -10.48 -12.27 2.49
CA THR A 4 -9.17 -11.75 2.93
C THR A 4 -8.38 -12.71 3.83
N GLU A 5 -8.97 -13.84 4.21
CA GLU A 5 -8.43 -14.80 5.18
C GLU A 5 -7.10 -15.45 4.74
N ASN A 6 -6.75 -15.32 3.45
CA ASN A 6 -5.50 -15.84 2.88
C ASN A 6 -4.45 -14.78 2.53
N TYR A 7 -4.76 -13.49 2.63
CA TYR A 7 -3.78 -12.43 2.37
C TYR A 7 -3.05 -12.07 3.66
N LYS A 8 -1.74 -12.26 3.68
CA LYS A 8 -0.84 -11.95 4.79
C LYS A 8 -0.11 -10.62 4.59
N SER A 9 -0.03 -10.12 3.36
CA SER A 9 0.66 -8.89 2.99
C SER A 9 -0.03 -8.16 1.84
N ILE A 10 -0.28 -6.86 2.04
CA ILE A 10 -0.84 -5.95 1.04
C ILE A 10 0.06 -4.71 0.96
N THR A 11 0.45 -4.29 -0.25
CA THR A 11 1.13 -3.02 -0.48
C THR A 11 0.16 -2.03 -1.14
N ILE A 12 0.08 -0.82 -0.61
CA ILE A 12 -0.71 0.29 -1.14
C ILE A 12 0.24 1.34 -1.66
N VAL A 13 0.28 1.52 -2.98
CA VAL A 13 1.10 2.54 -3.65
C VAL A 13 0.25 3.79 -3.86
N GLY A 14 0.62 4.89 -3.21
CA GLY A 14 -0.19 6.10 -3.13
C GLY A 14 -0.96 6.20 -1.81
N VAL A 15 -0.24 6.23 -0.68
CA VAL A 15 -0.87 6.54 0.62
C VAL A 15 -1.22 8.04 0.67
N GLY A 16 -2.49 8.32 0.50
CA GLY A 16 -3.12 9.65 0.57
C GLY A 16 -4.60 9.48 0.88
N LEU A 17 -5.48 10.30 0.30
CA LEU A 17 -6.93 10.19 0.55
C LEU A 17 -7.48 8.81 0.18
N ILE A 18 -7.22 8.32 -1.04
CA ILE A 18 -7.76 7.04 -1.51
C ILE A 18 -7.02 5.86 -0.85
N GLY A 19 -5.70 5.80 -0.96
CA GLY A 19 -4.91 4.69 -0.41
C GLY A 19 -5.01 4.60 1.12
N GLY A 20 -5.02 5.73 1.83
CA GLY A 20 -5.22 5.78 3.27
C GLY A 20 -6.64 5.39 3.70
N SER A 21 -7.68 5.78 2.93
CA SER A 21 -9.05 5.32 3.19
C SER A 21 -9.20 3.82 3.02
N LEU A 22 -8.54 3.24 2.02
CA LEU A 22 -8.50 1.78 1.84
C LEU A 22 -7.79 1.09 3.00
N ALA A 23 -6.62 1.58 3.41
CA ALA A 23 -5.88 1.05 4.55
C ALA A 23 -6.74 1.07 5.83
N MET A 24 -7.44 2.19 6.08
CA MET A 24 -8.39 2.32 7.18
C MET A 24 -9.56 1.33 7.06
N ALA A 25 -10.14 1.16 5.87
CA ALA A 25 -11.23 0.22 5.66
C ALA A 25 -10.78 -1.23 5.90
N LEU A 26 -9.57 -1.60 5.44
CA LEU A 26 -8.96 -2.92 5.70
C LEU A 26 -8.84 -3.16 7.20
N ARG A 27 -8.24 -2.23 7.94
CA ARG A 27 -8.12 -2.32 9.41
C ARG A 27 -9.47 -2.44 10.09
N LYS A 28 -10.44 -1.58 9.75
CA LYS A 28 -11.80 -1.63 10.32
C LYS A 28 -12.54 -2.92 9.99
N SER A 29 -12.18 -3.58 8.88
CA SER A 29 -12.76 -4.86 8.48
C SER A 29 -12.15 -6.09 9.17
N GLY A 30 -11.18 -5.88 10.07
CA GLY A 30 -10.50 -6.94 10.81
C GLY A 30 -9.30 -7.56 10.06
N PHE A 31 -8.70 -6.83 9.11
CA PHE A 31 -7.49 -7.31 8.43
C PHE A 31 -6.28 -7.22 9.37
N GLU A 32 -5.80 -8.39 9.80
CA GLU A 32 -4.64 -8.54 10.69
C GLU A 32 -3.32 -8.75 9.94
N GLY A 33 -3.38 -8.88 8.61
CA GLY A 33 -2.19 -8.97 7.78
C GLY A 33 -1.39 -7.67 7.75
N ARG A 34 -0.21 -7.76 7.15
CA ARG A 34 0.70 -6.63 7.01
C ARG A 34 0.26 -5.69 5.90
N ILE A 35 0.15 -4.39 6.19
CA ILE A 35 -0.13 -3.34 5.22
C ILE A 35 1.13 -2.48 5.05
N ARG A 36 1.71 -2.48 3.85
CA ARG A 36 2.83 -1.61 3.48
C ARG A 36 2.33 -0.44 2.66
N GLY A 37 2.84 0.76 2.93
CA GLY A 37 2.49 1.97 2.22
C GLY A 37 3.65 2.49 1.38
N VAL A 38 3.38 2.94 0.16
CA VAL A 38 4.33 3.71 -0.65
C VAL A 38 3.76 5.11 -0.87
N SER A 39 4.49 6.14 -0.45
CA SER A 39 4.10 7.54 -0.67
C SER A 39 5.27 8.48 -0.35
N ARG A 40 5.01 9.78 -0.33
CA ARG A 40 5.94 10.75 0.25
C ARG A 40 6.01 10.58 1.77
N PRO A 41 7.08 11.03 2.44
CA PRO A 41 7.28 10.81 3.88
C PRO A 41 6.11 11.26 4.77
N GLU A 42 5.60 12.47 4.58
CA GLU A 42 4.57 13.06 5.46
C GLU A 42 3.26 12.21 5.51
N PRO A 43 2.64 11.80 4.38
CA PRO A 43 1.51 10.87 4.43
C PRO A 43 1.80 9.51 5.05
N LEU A 44 3.04 9.01 4.95
CA LEU A 44 3.43 7.72 5.54
C LEU A 44 3.51 7.84 7.06
N GLU A 45 4.15 8.89 7.57
CA GLU A 45 4.23 9.17 9.00
C GLU A 45 2.84 9.28 9.62
N GLU A 46 1.92 10.00 8.96
CA GLU A 46 0.53 10.12 9.41
C GLU A 46 -0.18 8.75 9.43
N ALA A 47 -0.03 7.95 8.36
CA ALA A 47 -0.67 6.65 8.25
C ALA A 47 -0.13 5.63 9.26
N ILE A 48 1.18 5.64 9.53
CA ILE A 48 1.82 4.83 10.57
C ILE A 48 1.34 5.28 11.96
N GLY A 49 1.36 6.59 12.23
CA GLY A 49 0.91 7.15 13.51
C GLY A 49 -0.56 6.84 13.82
N LYS A 50 -1.38 6.64 12.80
CA LYS A 50 -2.79 6.22 12.91
C LYS A 50 -2.99 4.69 12.88
N GLY A 51 -1.92 3.90 12.77
CA GLY A 51 -1.98 2.43 12.69
C GLY A 51 -2.63 1.89 11.42
N LEU A 52 -2.72 2.70 10.36
CA LEU A 52 -3.35 2.32 9.09
C LEU A 52 -2.42 1.42 8.27
N ILE A 53 -1.12 1.66 8.34
CA ILE A 53 -0.07 0.86 7.70
C ILE A 53 0.98 0.47 8.74
N ASP A 54 1.71 -0.62 8.49
CA ASP A 54 2.77 -1.14 9.36
C ASP A 54 4.16 -0.62 8.96
N GLU A 55 4.39 -0.44 7.66
CA GLU A 55 5.68 -0.02 7.10
C GLU A 55 5.46 1.01 5.98
N GLY A 56 6.30 2.03 5.92
CA GLY A 56 6.28 3.06 4.88
C GLY A 56 7.55 3.02 4.02
N PHE A 57 7.38 3.21 2.72
CA PHE A 57 8.45 3.20 1.72
C PHE A 57 8.32 4.42 0.82
N ASP A 58 9.45 5.03 0.44
CA ASP A 58 9.42 6.04 -0.62
C ASP A 58 9.16 5.37 -1.98
N TYR A 59 8.72 6.14 -2.97
CA TYR A 59 8.54 5.66 -4.35
C TYR A 59 9.82 5.06 -4.94
N GLN A 60 11.00 5.54 -4.53
CA GLN A 60 12.28 4.96 -4.98
C GLN A 60 12.51 3.53 -4.49
N GLN A 61 11.79 3.11 -3.45
CA GLN A 61 11.88 1.78 -2.83
C GLN A 61 10.72 0.88 -3.26
N LEU A 62 10.07 1.16 -4.39
CA LEU A 62 8.89 0.44 -4.84
C LEU A 62 9.12 -1.08 -4.88
N GLY A 63 10.25 -1.53 -5.43
CA GLY A 63 10.61 -2.95 -5.51
C GLY A 63 10.70 -3.63 -4.13
N GLU A 64 11.30 -2.96 -3.15
CA GLU A 64 11.35 -3.45 -1.76
C GLU A 64 9.94 -3.52 -1.15
N ALA A 65 9.14 -2.48 -1.38
CA ALA A 65 7.80 -2.36 -0.82
C ALA A 65 6.85 -3.47 -1.31
N VAL A 66 6.95 -3.86 -2.58
CA VAL A 66 6.10 -4.91 -3.19
C VAL A 66 6.66 -6.32 -3.02
N SER A 67 7.93 -6.46 -2.63
CA SER A 67 8.55 -7.77 -2.46
C SER A 67 7.84 -8.61 -1.39
N GLY A 68 7.29 -9.75 -1.81
CA GLY A 68 6.51 -10.64 -0.94
C GLY A 68 5.08 -10.15 -0.65
N SER A 69 4.60 -9.13 -1.35
CA SER A 69 3.20 -8.70 -1.29
C SER A 69 2.32 -9.60 -2.14
N GLN A 70 1.23 -10.08 -1.55
CA GLN A 70 0.26 -10.92 -2.26
C GLN A 70 -0.79 -10.09 -3.01
N LEU A 71 -0.91 -8.82 -2.65
CA LEU A 71 -1.73 -7.83 -3.32
C LEU A 71 -1.01 -6.49 -3.35
N VAL A 72 -0.96 -5.87 -4.53
CA VAL A 72 -0.49 -4.49 -4.69
C VAL A 72 -1.65 -3.66 -5.21
N VAL A 73 -1.94 -2.55 -4.51
CA VAL A 73 -3.00 -1.61 -4.89
C VAL A 73 -2.37 -0.31 -5.33
N LEU A 74 -2.63 0.09 -6.57
CA LEU A 74 -2.17 1.36 -7.13
C LEU A 74 -3.27 2.42 -6.93
N ALA A 75 -3.03 3.35 -6.02
CA ALA A 75 -3.92 4.45 -5.64
C ALA A 75 -3.29 5.82 -5.95
N THR A 76 -2.55 5.92 -7.05
CA THR A 76 -1.92 7.15 -7.56
C THR A 76 -2.70 7.71 -8.76
N PRO A 77 -2.43 8.94 -9.24
CA PRO A 77 -3.04 9.44 -10.47
C PRO A 77 -2.80 8.51 -11.66
N ILE A 78 -3.77 8.42 -12.58
CA ILE A 78 -3.78 7.41 -13.65
C ILE A 78 -2.52 7.43 -14.53
N SER A 79 -1.94 8.61 -14.80
CA SER A 79 -0.68 8.75 -15.52
C SER A 79 0.47 8.03 -14.79
N ARG A 80 0.52 8.16 -13.47
CA ARG A 80 1.53 7.51 -12.63
C ARG A 80 1.28 6.00 -12.51
N ILE A 81 0.03 5.55 -12.51
CA ILE A 81 -0.30 4.11 -12.52
C ILE A 81 0.35 3.43 -13.73
N VAL A 82 0.29 4.03 -14.91
CA VAL A 82 0.88 3.46 -16.14
C VAL A 82 2.40 3.30 -16.00
N GLU A 83 3.08 4.31 -15.45
CA GLU A 83 4.53 4.26 -15.17
C GLU A 83 4.88 3.17 -14.15
N LEU A 84 4.13 3.10 -13.05
CA LEU A 84 4.35 2.13 -11.97
C LEU A 84 4.14 0.69 -12.44
N ILE A 85 3.16 0.43 -13.31
CA ILE A 85 2.94 -0.93 -13.85
C ILE A 85 4.16 -1.38 -14.66
N ALA A 86 4.77 -0.49 -15.44
CA ALA A 86 5.97 -0.81 -16.21
C ALA A 86 7.17 -1.11 -15.28
N GLU A 87 7.33 -0.32 -14.21
CA GLU A 87 8.37 -0.53 -13.20
C GLU A 87 8.18 -1.86 -12.45
N LEU A 88 6.95 -2.17 -12.03
CA LEU A 88 6.60 -3.41 -11.33
C LEU A 88 6.77 -4.66 -12.20
N GLY A 89 6.54 -4.56 -13.51
CA GLY A 89 6.77 -5.67 -14.43
C GLY A 89 8.25 -6.02 -14.65
N ALA A 90 9.16 -5.16 -14.19
CA ALA A 90 10.61 -5.38 -14.25
C ALA A 90 11.19 -5.99 -12.95
N VAL A 91 10.36 -6.16 -11.91
CA VAL A 91 10.71 -6.75 -10.60
C VAL A 91 10.30 -8.21 -10.56
#